data_AF-A0A653XHF5-F1
#
_entry.id   AF-A0A653XHF5-F1
#
_cell.length_a   1.000
_cell.length_b   1.000
_cell.length_c   1.000
_cell.angle_alpha   90.00
_cell.angle_beta   90.00
_cell.angle_gamma   90.00
#
_symmetry.space_group_name_H-M   'P 1'
#
loop_
_entity.id
_entity.type
_entity.pdbx_description
1 polymer ?
#
loop_
_entity_poly.entity_id
_entity_poly.type
_entity_poly.pdbx_seq_one_letter_code
_entity_poly.pdbx_strand_id
1 'polypeptide(L)'
;MGNVNTPAKYSLEPLDGDGWEVRRTKQIVREVLRRKESRKLTTEQLAERCSVFMGEVGSVKKATLNGLFAGKRKTLSITELAMLADALHVSMWDLIYPVGEEIEVRPGHFASAADALANDALVTLPGGRETTWSRVPGRIVETAEVVMAGESLNNHVTRAIAHARAGVGQDNHLASAAYEAFELRTRLGTYEKFYGDAPTLPESVRRVLAMSFNRNEVAQGGEAARAFELQLLTLEDLFVGVSIGSYQLGRGNGKHQAEA
;
A
#
# COMPACT_ATOMS: atom_id res chain seq x y z
N MET A 1 48.51 17.18 -10.37
CA MET A 1 47.70 17.41 -9.15
C MET A 1 46.47 16.52 -9.28
N GLY A 2 46.37 15.47 -8.47
CA GLY A 2 45.22 14.55 -8.51
C GLY A 2 43.99 15.24 -7.96
N ASN A 3 42.87 15.17 -8.68
CA ASN A 3 41.58 15.64 -8.19
C ASN A 3 41.21 14.80 -6.98
N VAL A 4 41.33 15.37 -5.77
CA VAL A 4 40.84 14.73 -4.55
C VAL A 4 39.33 14.68 -4.68
N ASN A 5 38.81 13.50 -4.99
CA ASN A 5 37.38 13.29 -5.15
C ASN A 5 36.74 13.39 -3.76
N THR A 6 36.31 14.60 -3.40
CA THR A 6 35.59 14.82 -2.15
C THR A 6 34.34 13.93 -2.17
N PRO A 7 34.19 12.98 -1.23
CA PRO A 7 33.06 12.07 -1.25
C PRO A 7 31.76 12.87 -1.22
N ALA A 8 30.81 12.47 -2.05
CA ALA A 8 29.51 13.13 -2.13
C ALA A 8 28.89 13.18 -0.73
N LYS A 9 28.63 14.39 -0.22
CA LYS A 9 28.08 14.60 1.14
C LYS A 9 26.70 13.95 1.32
N TYR A 10 25.98 13.73 0.22
CA TYR A 10 24.67 13.12 0.20
C TYR A 10 24.57 12.17 -1.00
N SER A 11 24.03 10.98 -0.76
CA SER A 11 23.79 9.95 -1.76
C SER A 11 22.58 9.12 -1.34
N LEU A 12 21.83 8.61 -2.32
CA LEU A 12 20.81 7.58 -2.07
C LEU A 12 21.43 6.20 -1.87
N GLU A 13 22.65 6.00 -2.36
CA GLU A 13 23.40 4.80 -2.05
C GLU A 13 23.91 4.86 -0.61
N PRO A 14 23.94 3.72 0.10
CA PRO A 14 24.59 3.61 1.39
C PRO A 14 26.03 4.14 1.30
N LEU A 15 26.41 5.01 2.24
CA LEU A 15 27.78 5.48 2.41
C LEU A 15 28.44 4.75 3.57
N ASP A 16 29.76 4.64 3.53
CA ASP A 16 30.54 4.13 4.66
C ASP A 16 30.27 4.97 5.91
N GLY A 17 29.85 4.30 7.00
CA GLY A 17 29.49 4.95 8.25
C GLY A 17 28.02 5.37 8.38
N ASP A 18 27.18 5.16 7.37
CA ASP A 18 25.74 5.32 7.54
C ASP A 18 25.22 4.33 8.59
N GLY A 19 24.44 4.82 9.56
CA GLY A 19 23.71 3.97 10.49
C GLY A 19 22.64 3.13 9.78
N TRP A 20 22.25 2.02 10.37
CA TRP A 20 21.24 1.10 9.80
C TRP A 20 19.92 1.82 9.46
N GLU A 21 19.39 2.66 10.36
CA GLU A 21 18.21 3.52 10.15
C GLU A 21 18.30 4.37 8.88
N VAL A 22 19.50 4.91 8.59
CA VAL A 22 19.76 5.75 7.41
C VAL A 22 19.75 4.91 6.15
N ARG A 23 20.42 3.74 6.18
CA ARG A 23 20.40 2.80 5.05
C ARG A 23 18.99 2.32 4.74
N ARG A 24 18.21 2.03 5.79
CA ARG A 24 16.80 1.62 5.67
C ARG A 24 15.94 2.74 5.05
N THR A 25 16.10 3.97 5.53
CA THR A 25 15.42 5.14 4.95
C THR A 25 15.79 5.32 3.47
N LYS A 26 17.08 5.25 3.13
CA LYS A 26 17.56 5.34 1.74
C LYS A 26 16.94 4.26 0.85
N GLN A 27 16.86 3.03 1.34
CA GLN A 27 16.24 1.93 0.61
C GLN A 27 14.77 2.22 0.29
N ILE A 28 13.98 2.64 1.29
CA ILE A 28 12.57 3.02 1.09
C ILE A 28 12.47 4.16 0.07
N VAL A 29 13.36 5.15 0.14
CA VAL A 29 13.36 6.29 -0.78
C VAL A 29 13.69 5.87 -2.22
N ARG A 30 14.60 4.90 -2.43
CA ARG A 30 14.86 4.34 -3.76
C ARG A 30 13.61 3.67 -4.33
N GLU A 31 12.89 2.93 -3.51
CA GLU A 31 11.64 2.29 -3.93
C GLU A 31 10.55 3.33 -4.26
N VAL A 32 10.42 4.39 -3.47
CA VAL A 32 9.54 5.53 -3.77
C VAL A 32 9.89 6.17 -5.13
N LEU A 33 11.17 6.34 -5.43
CA LEU A 33 11.62 6.87 -6.73
C LEU A 33 11.27 5.92 -7.88
N ARG A 34 11.52 4.62 -7.71
CA ARG A 34 11.17 3.60 -8.71
C ARG A 34 9.68 3.61 -9.04
N ARG A 35 8.81 3.67 -8.02
CA ARG A 35 7.35 3.76 -8.18
C ARG A 35 6.90 5.10 -8.77
N LYS A 36 7.57 6.20 -8.42
CA LYS A 36 7.32 7.52 -9.02
C LYS A 36 7.62 7.49 -10.52
N GLU A 37 8.75 6.92 -10.91
CA GLU A 37 9.20 6.79 -12.30
C GLU A 37 8.30 5.88 -13.11
N SER A 38 7.92 4.72 -12.57
CA SER A 38 6.99 3.80 -13.25
C SER A 38 5.63 4.43 -13.53
N ARG A 39 5.21 5.39 -12.70
CA ARG A 39 3.97 6.18 -12.85
C ARG A 39 4.16 7.48 -13.65
N LYS A 40 5.37 7.76 -14.14
CA LYS A 40 5.72 8.97 -14.89
C LYS A 40 5.37 10.27 -14.14
N LEU A 41 5.48 10.26 -12.81
CA LEU A 41 5.19 11.44 -11.99
C LEU A 41 6.42 12.34 -11.85
N THR A 42 6.22 13.63 -12.07
CA THR A 42 7.21 14.63 -11.66
C THR A 42 7.23 14.76 -10.14
N THR A 43 8.33 15.25 -9.57
CA THR A 43 8.39 15.49 -8.11
C THR A 43 7.39 16.56 -7.66
N GLU A 44 7.01 17.50 -8.53
CA GLU A 44 5.96 18.49 -8.26
C GLU A 44 4.60 17.81 -8.11
N GLN A 45 4.21 16.97 -9.07
CA GLN A 45 2.96 16.22 -9.01
C GLN A 45 2.90 15.26 -7.82
N LEU A 46 4.02 14.64 -7.45
CA LEU A 46 4.07 13.82 -6.24
C LEU A 46 3.86 14.68 -4.98
N ALA A 47 4.47 15.87 -4.91
CA ALA A 47 4.28 16.79 -3.79
C ALA A 47 2.83 17.29 -3.68
N GLU A 48 2.19 17.57 -4.82
CA GLU A 48 0.78 17.93 -4.90
C GLU A 48 -0.11 16.80 -4.37
N ARG A 49 0.10 15.56 -4.81
CA ARG A 49 -0.64 14.38 -4.31
C ARG A 49 -0.44 14.16 -2.81
N CYS A 50 0.80 14.29 -2.32
CA CYS A 50 1.08 14.22 -0.89
C CYS A 50 0.36 15.34 -0.11
N SER A 51 0.22 16.53 -0.69
CA SER A 51 -0.52 17.64 -0.07
C SER A 51 -2.02 17.35 0.04
N VAL A 52 -2.60 16.65 -0.95
CA VAL A 52 -4.00 16.19 -0.89
C VAL A 52 -4.21 15.24 0.29
N PHE A 53 -3.30 14.31 0.53
CA PHE A 53 -3.35 13.41 1.70
C PHE A 53 -3.36 14.18 3.03
N MET A 54 -2.60 15.26 3.11
CA MET A 54 -2.52 16.12 4.30
C MET A 54 -3.76 17.03 4.48
N GLY A 55 -4.64 17.12 3.48
CA GLY A 55 -5.84 17.96 3.52
C GLY A 55 -5.57 19.46 3.31
N GLU A 56 -4.34 19.86 2.97
CA GLU A 56 -3.95 21.25 2.78
C GLU A 56 -3.06 21.37 1.53
N VAL A 57 -3.51 22.13 0.53
CA VAL A 57 -2.79 22.34 -0.73
C VAL A 57 -1.46 23.05 -0.46
N GLY A 58 -0.37 22.47 -0.95
CA GLY A 58 0.98 23.02 -0.79
C GLY A 58 1.64 22.76 0.58
N SER A 59 0.99 21.99 1.47
CA SER A 59 1.58 21.54 2.74
C SER A 59 2.87 20.73 2.52
N VAL A 60 2.93 19.95 1.43
CA VAL A 60 4.11 19.20 1.03
C VAL A 60 4.77 19.89 -0.14
N LYS A 61 5.96 20.46 0.08
CA LYS A 61 6.71 21.21 -0.93
C LYS A 61 7.62 20.27 -1.74
N LYS A 62 7.74 20.51 -3.05
CA LYS A 62 8.73 19.84 -3.93
C LYS A 62 10.16 19.87 -3.35
N ALA A 63 10.55 20.98 -2.74
CA ALA A 63 11.87 21.12 -2.11
C ALA A 63 12.09 20.09 -0.97
N THR A 64 11.04 19.79 -0.20
CA THR A 64 11.08 18.78 0.87
C THR A 64 11.31 17.39 0.29
N LEU A 65 10.59 17.02 -0.78
CA LEU A 65 10.79 15.75 -1.47
C LEU A 65 12.17 15.64 -2.13
N ASN A 66 12.65 16.72 -2.76
CA ASN A 66 14.02 16.74 -3.31
C ASN A 66 15.08 16.56 -2.22
N GLY A 67 14.87 17.10 -1.02
CA GLY A 67 15.76 16.86 0.12
C GLY A 67 15.77 15.40 0.55
N LEU A 68 14.60 14.76 0.56
CA LEU A 68 14.46 13.32 0.81
C LEU A 68 15.17 12.49 -0.27
N PHE A 69 14.90 12.77 -1.55
CA PHE A 69 15.49 12.08 -2.70
C PHE A 69 16.98 12.33 -2.89
N ALA A 70 17.52 13.41 -2.34
CA ALA A 70 18.95 13.63 -2.31
C ALA A 70 19.65 12.87 -1.17
N GLY A 71 18.91 12.20 -0.28
CA GLY A 71 19.47 11.57 0.92
C GLY A 71 19.92 12.58 1.98
N LYS A 72 19.44 13.84 1.93
CA LYS A 72 19.74 14.84 2.98
C LYS A 72 19.02 14.52 4.28
N ARG A 73 17.89 13.82 4.19
CA ARG A 73 17.10 13.36 5.33
C ARG A 73 17.49 11.94 5.68
N LYS A 74 17.77 11.72 6.96
CA LYS A 74 18.25 10.44 7.50
C LYS A 74 17.13 9.54 8.01
N THR A 75 15.94 10.09 8.20
CA THR A 75 14.78 9.41 8.77
C THR A 75 13.52 9.74 7.98
N LEU A 76 12.60 8.78 7.96
CA LEU A 76 11.26 8.91 7.40
C LEU A 76 10.25 8.50 8.47
N SER A 77 9.29 9.37 8.78
CA SER A 77 8.24 9.03 9.75
C SER A 77 7.20 8.09 9.14
N ILE A 78 6.46 7.38 10.01
CA ILE A 78 5.35 6.52 9.58
C ILE A 78 4.28 7.30 8.81
N THR A 79 3.99 8.54 9.22
CA THR A 79 3.05 9.44 8.54
C THR A 79 3.51 9.79 7.13
N GLU A 80 4.80 10.09 6.96
CA GLU A 80 5.36 10.38 5.64
C GLU A 80 5.37 9.14 4.74
N LEU A 81 5.63 7.97 5.32
CA LEU A 81 5.55 6.71 4.58
C LEU A 81 4.12 6.43 4.10
N ALA A 82 3.13 6.59 4.97
CA ALA A 82 1.72 6.43 4.62
C ALA A 82 1.29 7.42 3.53
N MET A 83 1.70 8.68 3.65
CA MET A 83 1.46 9.73 2.66
C MET A 83 2.09 9.40 1.30
N LEU A 84 3.34 8.93 1.27
CA LEU A 84 4.03 8.54 0.04
C LEU A 84 3.38 7.30 -0.60
N ALA A 85 3.02 6.30 0.20
CA ALA A 85 2.31 5.11 -0.25
C ALA A 85 0.95 5.48 -0.87
N ASP A 86 0.21 6.37 -0.22
CA ASP A 86 -1.07 6.89 -0.72
C ASP A 86 -0.91 7.63 -2.06
N ALA A 87 0.01 8.59 -2.12
CA ALA A 87 0.27 9.39 -3.32
C ALA A 87 0.73 8.54 -4.52
N LEU A 88 1.39 7.42 -4.23
CA LEU A 88 1.85 6.42 -5.20
C LEU A 88 0.87 5.27 -5.41
N HIS A 89 -0.30 5.26 -4.76
CA HIS A 89 -1.27 4.15 -4.79
C HIS A 89 -0.60 2.77 -4.67
N VAL A 90 0.18 2.58 -3.61
CA VAL A 90 0.78 1.30 -3.21
C VAL A 90 0.58 1.09 -1.71
N SER A 91 0.79 -0.12 -1.21
CA SER A 91 0.79 -0.34 0.23
C SER A 91 2.07 0.26 0.86
N MET A 92 2.06 0.56 2.17
CA MET A 92 3.31 0.90 2.87
C MET A 92 4.31 -0.25 2.82
N TRP A 93 3.82 -1.49 2.83
CA TRP A 93 4.63 -2.69 2.76
C TRP A 93 5.39 -2.81 1.44
N ASP A 94 4.80 -2.40 0.33
CA ASP A 94 5.49 -2.34 -0.98
C ASP A 94 6.71 -1.42 -0.96
N LEU A 95 6.66 -0.34 -0.16
CA LEU A 95 7.75 0.62 -0.02
C LEU A 95 8.82 0.13 0.98
N ILE A 96 8.40 -0.61 2.01
CA ILE A 96 9.28 -1.18 3.04
C ILE A 96 10.00 -2.44 2.53
N TYR A 97 9.32 -3.27 1.74
CA TYR A 97 9.79 -4.56 1.23
C TYR A 97 9.69 -4.60 -0.30
N PRO A 98 10.59 -3.90 -1.01
CA PRO A 98 10.59 -3.88 -2.48
C PRO A 98 10.79 -5.29 -3.05
N VAL A 99 9.82 -5.76 -3.84
CA VAL A 99 9.85 -7.08 -4.48
C VAL A 99 11.09 -7.23 -5.37
N GLY A 100 11.78 -8.37 -5.24
CA GLY A 100 12.95 -8.71 -6.05
C GLY A 100 14.28 -8.20 -5.51
N GLU A 101 14.30 -7.56 -4.34
CA GLU A 101 15.52 -7.12 -3.67
C GLU A 101 15.77 -7.90 -2.36
N GLU A 102 17.04 -8.08 -2.03
CA GLU A 102 17.44 -8.40 -0.66
C GLU A 102 17.47 -7.12 0.17
N ILE A 103 16.93 -7.21 1.38
CA ILE A 103 16.73 -6.06 2.24
C ILE A 103 17.39 -6.27 3.60
N GLU A 104 17.98 -5.23 4.16
CA GLU A 104 18.59 -5.29 5.49
C GLU A 104 17.50 -5.11 6.57
N VAL A 105 16.91 -6.20 7.04
CA VAL A 105 15.79 -6.20 8.02
C VAL A 105 16.21 -5.76 9.41
N ARG A 106 17.46 -6.01 9.79
CA ARG A 106 18.10 -5.55 11.03
C ARG A 106 19.61 -5.44 10.77
N PRO A 107 20.39 -4.75 11.61
CA PRO A 107 21.82 -4.53 11.36
C PRO A 107 22.56 -5.83 11.00
N GLY A 108 23.17 -5.86 9.82
CA GLY A 108 23.95 -6.99 9.30
C GLY A 108 23.15 -8.22 8.85
N HIS A 109 21.82 -8.17 8.85
CA HIS A 109 20.97 -9.28 8.45
C HIS A 109 20.15 -8.92 7.24
N PHE A 110 20.35 -9.70 6.18
CA PHE A 110 19.67 -9.54 4.91
C PHE A 110 18.68 -10.69 4.72
N ALA A 111 17.52 -10.37 4.15
CA ALA A 111 16.51 -11.34 3.78
C ALA A 111 15.86 -10.91 2.47
N SER A 112 15.25 -11.85 1.75
CA SER A 112 14.38 -11.49 0.64
C SER A 112 13.23 -10.61 1.15
N ALA A 113 12.73 -9.70 0.32
CA ALA A 113 11.59 -8.86 0.69
C ALA A 113 10.37 -9.68 1.17
N ALA A 114 10.14 -10.86 0.59
CA ALA A 114 9.05 -11.74 0.99
C ALA A 114 9.28 -12.37 2.37
N ASP A 115 10.49 -12.90 2.64
CA ASP A 115 10.82 -13.45 3.97
C ASP A 115 10.80 -12.37 5.04
N ALA A 116 11.31 -11.18 4.71
CA ALA A 116 11.32 -10.03 5.61
C ALA A 116 9.91 -9.61 5.99
N LEU A 117 9.05 -9.44 5.00
CA LEU A 117 7.65 -9.11 5.24
C LEU A 117 6.97 -10.21 6.05
N ALA A 118 7.17 -11.47 5.71
CA ALA A 118 6.54 -12.54 6.46
C ALA A 118 6.97 -12.52 7.93
N ASN A 119 8.26 -12.33 8.21
CA ASN A 119 8.74 -12.21 9.58
C ASN A 119 8.12 -11.00 10.30
N ASP A 120 8.00 -9.84 9.66
CA ASP A 120 7.44 -8.63 10.30
C ASP A 120 5.91 -8.68 10.41
N ALA A 121 5.21 -9.25 9.45
CA ALA A 121 3.75 -9.45 9.48
C ALA A 121 3.34 -10.51 10.52
N LEU A 122 4.18 -11.54 10.74
CA LEU A 122 3.97 -12.56 11.77
C LEU A 122 4.08 -12.00 13.20
N VAL A 123 4.73 -10.84 13.39
CA VAL A 123 4.87 -10.19 14.70
C VAL A 123 3.56 -9.52 15.15
N THR A 124 2.56 -9.33 14.29
CA THR A 124 1.32 -8.62 14.70
C THR A 124 0.06 -9.18 14.04
N LEU A 125 -0.34 -10.40 14.42
CA LEU A 125 -1.73 -10.83 14.26
C LEU A 125 -2.53 -10.52 15.55
N PRO A 126 -3.74 -9.93 15.46
CA PRO A 126 -4.60 -9.75 16.62
C PRO A 126 -4.97 -11.12 17.22
N GLY A 127 -4.62 -11.33 18.49
CA GLY A 127 -5.04 -12.52 19.25
C GLY A 127 -3.94 -13.29 19.97
N GLY A 128 -2.67 -12.87 19.91
CA GLY A 128 -1.59 -13.45 20.73
C GLY A 128 -1.30 -14.93 20.47
N ARG A 129 -1.82 -15.49 19.37
CA ARG A 129 -1.42 -16.82 18.92
C ARG A 129 -0.13 -16.67 18.14
N GLU A 130 0.97 -17.07 18.77
CA GLU A 130 2.14 -17.56 18.03
C GLU A 130 1.62 -18.60 17.05
N THR A 131 1.55 -18.20 15.80
CA THR A 131 1.20 -19.14 14.76
C THR A 131 2.45 -19.98 14.54
N THR A 132 2.36 -21.25 14.95
CA THR A 132 3.32 -22.29 14.64
C THR A 132 3.22 -22.59 13.13
N TRP A 133 3.58 -21.61 12.29
CA TRP A 133 3.73 -21.83 10.87
C TRP A 133 5.01 -22.65 10.68
N SER A 134 4.82 -23.91 10.30
CA SER A 134 5.89 -24.82 9.95
C SER A 134 6.88 -24.14 9.00
N ARG A 135 8.16 -24.16 9.38
CA ARG A 135 9.32 -23.68 8.61
C ARG A 135 9.52 -24.53 7.34
N VAL A 136 8.55 -24.54 6.44
CA VAL A 136 8.73 -25.09 5.09
C VAL A 136 9.14 -23.93 4.20
N PRO A 137 10.42 -23.85 3.77
CA PRO A 137 10.87 -22.84 2.83
C PRO A 137 9.99 -22.86 1.56
N GLY A 138 9.54 -21.69 1.10
CA GLY A 138 8.61 -21.53 -0.03
C GLY A 138 7.18 -21.17 0.40
N ARG A 139 6.60 -21.90 1.37
CA ARG A 139 5.22 -21.68 1.84
C ARG A 139 5.01 -20.29 2.44
N ILE A 140 6.05 -19.73 3.03
CA ILE A 140 6.04 -18.40 3.67
C ILE A 140 5.86 -17.27 2.63
N VAL A 141 6.56 -17.39 1.49
CA VAL A 141 6.54 -16.38 0.42
C VAL A 141 5.16 -16.31 -0.22
N GLU A 142 4.58 -17.45 -0.60
CA GLU A 142 3.27 -17.47 -1.26
C GLU A 142 2.14 -17.10 -0.31
N THR A 143 2.24 -17.46 0.98
CA THR A 143 1.25 -17.01 1.98
C THR A 143 1.31 -15.50 2.18
N ALA A 144 2.52 -14.93 2.29
CA ALA A 144 2.70 -13.48 2.43
C ALA A 144 2.20 -12.73 1.19
N GLU A 145 2.44 -13.27 -0.01
CA GLU A 145 1.90 -12.72 -1.26
C GLU A 145 0.37 -12.72 -1.31
N VAL A 146 -0.28 -13.79 -0.81
CA VAL A 146 -1.74 -13.87 -0.73
C VAL A 146 -2.29 -12.88 0.29
N VAL A 147 -1.65 -12.76 1.46
CA VAL A 147 -2.06 -11.82 2.51
C VAL A 147 -1.87 -10.37 2.04
N MET A 148 -0.73 -10.04 1.41
CA MET A 148 -0.50 -8.71 0.81
C MET A 148 -1.53 -8.37 -0.25
N ALA A 149 -1.82 -9.30 -1.16
CA ALA A 149 -2.82 -9.08 -2.19
C ALA A 149 -4.22 -8.90 -1.57
N GLY A 150 -4.53 -9.63 -0.48
CA GLY A 150 -5.71 -9.42 0.34
C GLY A 150 -5.80 -8.00 0.92
N GLU A 151 -4.73 -7.51 1.53
CA GLU A 151 -4.67 -6.15 2.09
C GLU A 151 -4.72 -5.06 1.02
N SER A 152 -4.04 -5.25 -0.12
CA SER A 152 -4.12 -4.33 -1.26
C SER A 152 -5.56 -4.22 -1.75
N LEU A 153 -6.23 -5.36 -1.92
CA LEU A 153 -7.63 -5.40 -2.34
C LEU A 153 -8.52 -4.70 -1.33
N ASN A 154 -8.33 -4.98 -0.04
CA ASN A 154 -9.07 -4.34 1.04
C ASN A 154 -8.94 -2.80 0.99
N ASN A 155 -7.73 -2.31 0.75
CA ASN A 155 -7.46 -0.87 0.62
C ASN A 155 -8.15 -0.27 -0.61
N HIS A 156 -8.08 -0.93 -1.78
CA HIS A 156 -8.74 -0.44 -2.98
C HIS A 156 -10.26 -0.43 -2.87
N VAL A 157 -10.84 -1.46 -2.27
CA VAL A 157 -12.28 -1.54 -2.00
C VAL A 157 -12.71 -0.41 -1.08
N THR A 158 -11.97 -0.19 0.02
CA THR A 158 -12.30 0.87 0.98
C THR A 158 -12.23 2.25 0.32
N ARG A 159 -11.22 2.49 -0.53
CA ARG A 159 -11.11 3.74 -1.30
C ARG A 159 -12.23 3.89 -2.32
N ALA A 160 -12.57 2.84 -3.07
CA ALA A 160 -13.66 2.88 -4.04
C ALA A 160 -14.98 3.27 -3.37
N ILE A 161 -15.29 2.69 -2.21
CA ILE A 161 -16.47 3.04 -1.40
C ILE A 161 -16.41 4.52 -0.96
N ALA A 162 -15.26 4.99 -0.48
CA ALA A 162 -15.10 6.38 -0.06
C ALA A 162 -15.29 7.38 -1.22
N HIS A 163 -14.73 7.09 -2.40
CA HIS A 163 -14.90 7.89 -3.60
C HIS A 163 -16.36 7.88 -4.09
N ALA A 164 -17.04 6.73 -4.01
CA ALA A 164 -18.44 6.61 -4.38
C ALA A 164 -19.35 7.52 -3.57
N ARG A 165 -19.12 7.60 -2.25
CA ARG A 165 -19.84 8.53 -1.37
C ARG A 165 -19.59 9.99 -1.71
N ALA A 166 -18.37 10.32 -2.13
CA ALA A 166 -17.99 11.69 -2.46
C ALA A 166 -18.50 12.15 -3.83
N GLY A 167 -19.06 11.27 -4.65
CA GLY A 167 -19.45 11.57 -6.03
C GLY A 167 -18.26 11.96 -6.92
N VAL A 168 -17.04 11.59 -6.53
CA VAL A 168 -15.80 11.88 -7.26
C VAL A 168 -15.56 10.74 -8.25
N GLY A 169 -15.20 11.05 -9.50
CA GLY A 169 -15.02 10.07 -10.58
C GLY A 169 -14.23 8.83 -10.15
N GLN A 170 -14.84 7.65 -10.34
CA GLN A 170 -14.49 6.41 -9.62
C GLN A 170 -13.73 5.37 -10.45
N ASP A 171 -13.65 5.58 -11.77
CA ASP A 171 -13.39 4.50 -12.73
C ASP A 171 -12.06 3.76 -12.47
N ASN A 172 -11.05 4.48 -11.99
CA ASN A 172 -9.73 3.88 -11.72
C ASN A 172 -9.70 2.99 -10.48
N HIS A 173 -10.47 3.29 -9.43
CA HIS A 173 -10.45 2.52 -8.18
C HIS A 173 -11.29 1.25 -8.27
N LEU A 174 -12.45 1.32 -8.92
CA LEU A 174 -13.29 0.14 -9.18
C LEU A 174 -12.58 -0.86 -10.09
N ALA A 175 -11.96 -0.38 -11.18
CA ALA A 175 -11.19 -1.22 -12.07
C ALA A 175 -9.98 -1.86 -11.37
N SER A 176 -9.29 -1.12 -10.49
CA SER A 176 -8.17 -1.65 -9.70
C SER A 176 -8.62 -2.70 -8.68
N ALA A 177 -9.73 -2.45 -7.96
CA ALA A 177 -10.31 -3.41 -7.03
C ALA A 177 -10.74 -4.70 -7.74
N ALA A 178 -11.41 -4.59 -8.90
CA ALA A 178 -11.81 -5.76 -9.68
C ALA A 178 -10.60 -6.54 -10.23
N TYR A 179 -9.55 -5.85 -10.67
CA TYR A 179 -8.30 -6.46 -11.10
C TYR A 179 -7.65 -7.26 -9.98
N GLU A 180 -7.47 -6.64 -8.81
CA GLU A 180 -6.81 -7.29 -7.67
C GLU A 180 -7.63 -8.44 -7.09
N ALA A 181 -8.95 -8.32 -7.06
CA ALA A 181 -9.83 -9.41 -6.64
C ALA A 181 -9.70 -10.63 -7.57
N PHE A 182 -9.60 -10.41 -8.87
CA PHE A 182 -9.35 -11.48 -9.84
C PHE A 182 -7.98 -12.13 -9.63
N GLU A 183 -6.92 -11.33 -9.46
CA GLU A 183 -5.57 -11.81 -9.23
C GLU A 183 -5.48 -12.61 -7.92
N LEU A 184 -6.05 -12.09 -6.84
CA LEU A 184 -6.11 -12.74 -5.54
C LEU A 184 -6.87 -14.07 -5.61
N ARG A 185 -8.01 -14.14 -6.31
CA ARG A 185 -8.76 -15.39 -6.51
C ARG A 185 -7.91 -16.44 -7.23
N THR A 186 -7.15 -16.02 -8.26
CA THR A 186 -6.24 -16.92 -9.00
C THR A 186 -5.11 -17.43 -8.10
N ARG A 187 -4.53 -16.55 -7.27
CA ARG A 187 -3.49 -16.91 -6.30
C ARG A 187 -4.01 -17.84 -5.22
N LEU A 188 -5.20 -17.59 -4.68
CA LEU A 188 -5.84 -18.47 -3.70
C LEU A 188 -6.10 -19.86 -4.26
N GLY A 189 -6.65 -19.97 -5.48
CA GLY A 189 -6.86 -21.29 -6.09
C GLY A 189 -5.54 -22.05 -6.35
N THR A 190 -4.48 -21.32 -6.70
CA THR A 190 -3.13 -21.90 -6.83
C THR A 190 -2.61 -22.35 -5.46
N TYR A 191 -2.76 -21.50 -4.44
CA TYR A 191 -2.33 -21.76 -3.07
C TYR A 191 -3.05 -22.99 -2.49
N GLU A 192 -4.38 -23.05 -2.59
CA GLU A 192 -5.17 -24.17 -2.09
C GLU A 192 -4.75 -25.50 -2.73
N LYS A 193 -4.49 -25.47 -4.04
CA LYS A 193 -4.03 -26.64 -4.79
C LYS A 193 -2.69 -27.19 -4.28
N PHE A 194 -1.76 -26.33 -3.88
CA PHE A 194 -0.42 -26.74 -3.45
C PHE A 194 -0.31 -26.93 -1.93
N TYR A 195 -1.09 -26.21 -1.14
CA TYR A 195 -0.87 -26.05 0.30
C TYR A 195 -2.07 -26.39 1.19
N GLY A 196 -3.22 -26.75 0.60
CA GLY A 196 -4.43 -27.14 1.33
C GLY A 196 -5.30 -25.93 1.67
N ASP A 197 -5.49 -25.64 2.97
CA ASP A 197 -6.40 -24.57 3.39
C ASP A 197 -5.83 -23.18 3.07
N ALA A 198 -6.65 -22.34 2.43
CA ALA A 198 -6.32 -20.94 2.19
C ALA A 198 -6.11 -20.15 3.50
N PRO A 199 -5.24 -19.11 3.48
CA PRO A 199 -5.09 -18.23 4.63
C PRO A 199 -6.41 -17.51 4.95
N THR A 200 -6.63 -17.22 6.25
CA THR A 200 -7.78 -16.42 6.68
C THR A 200 -7.66 -15.00 6.15
N LEU A 201 -8.63 -14.58 5.33
CA LEU A 201 -8.70 -13.23 4.79
C LEU A 201 -9.69 -12.35 5.57
N PRO A 202 -9.53 -11.01 5.55
CA PRO A 202 -10.53 -10.09 6.08
C PRO A 202 -11.92 -10.36 5.47
N GLU A 203 -12.98 -10.18 6.26
CA GLU A 203 -14.35 -10.48 5.83
C GLU A 203 -14.77 -9.69 4.58
N SER A 204 -14.35 -8.43 4.50
CA SER A 204 -14.51 -7.57 3.33
C SER A 204 -13.95 -8.21 2.06
N VAL A 205 -12.69 -8.66 2.11
CA VAL A 205 -11.98 -9.33 1.03
C VAL A 205 -12.71 -10.61 0.63
N ARG A 206 -13.12 -11.44 1.60
CA ARG A 206 -13.88 -12.67 1.31
C ARG A 206 -15.18 -12.39 0.56
N ARG A 207 -15.91 -11.33 0.93
CA ARG A 207 -17.15 -10.98 0.24
C ARG A 207 -16.91 -10.44 -1.15
N VAL A 208 -15.90 -9.61 -1.36
CA VAL A 208 -15.50 -9.17 -2.71
C VAL A 208 -15.09 -10.37 -3.57
N LEU A 209 -14.34 -11.31 -3.01
CA LEU A 209 -13.97 -12.56 -3.67
C LEU A 209 -15.15 -13.51 -3.88
N ALA A 210 -16.29 -13.32 -3.22
CA ALA A 210 -17.53 -14.07 -3.48
C ALA A 210 -18.39 -13.42 -4.57
N MET A 211 -18.16 -12.13 -4.90
CA MET A 211 -18.89 -11.45 -5.95
C MET A 211 -18.57 -12.06 -7.32
N SER A 212 -19.61 -12.26 -8.12
CA SER A 212 -19.44 -12.67 -9.52
C SER A 212 -19.38 -11.42 -10.38
N PHE A 213 -18.20 -11.12 -10.93
CA PHE A 213 -18.03 -10.01 -11.87
C PHE A 213 -17.08 -10.42 -12.99
N ASN A 214 -17.36 -9.91 -14.20
CA ASN A 214 -16.47 -10.04 -15.33
C ASN A 214 -15.48 -8.85 -15.31
N ARG A 215 -14.21 -9.15 -15.05
CA ARG A 215 -13.13 -8.13 -14.99
C ARG A 215 -13.13 -7.21 -16.22
N ASN A 216 -13.34 -7.76 -17.42
CA ASN A 216 -13.27 -6.98 -18.65
C ASN A 216 -14.45 -6.01 -18.75
N GLU A 217 -15.63 -6.39 -18.27
CA GLU A 217 -16.81 -5.53 -18.26
C GLU A 217 -16.69 -4.42 -17.22
N VAL A 218 -16.15 -4.71 -16.03
CA VAL A 218 -15.90 -3.67 -15.01
C VAL A 218 -14.86 -2.66 -15.50
N ALA A 219 -13.79 -3.13 -16.17
CA ALA A 219 -12.74 -2.25 -16.70
C ALA A 219 -13.21 -1.38 -17.87
N GLN A 220 -14.22 -1.81 -18.64
CA GLN A 220 -14.80 -1.05 -19.74
C GLN A 220 -15.84 0.00 -19.28
N GLY A 221 -16.19 0.02 -17.99
CA GLY A 221 -17.17 0.95 -17.42
C GLY A 221 -18.63 0.54 -17.69
N GLY A 222 -19.56 1.47 -17.46
CA GLY A 222 -20.98 1.28 -17.75
C GLY A 222 -21.75 0.48 -16.69
N GLU A 223 -22.68 -0.37 -17.12
CA GLU A 223 -23.61 -1.07 -16.23
C GLU A 223 -22.93 -2.08 -15.30
N ALA A 224 -21.90 -2.78 -15.78
CA ALA A 224 -21.14 -3.74 -14.97
C ALA A 224 -20.31 -3.06 -13.88
N ALA A 225 -19.68 -1.92 -14.18
CA ALA A 225 -18.98 -1.11 -13.17
C ALA A 225 -19.96 -0.59 -12.11
N ARG A 226 -21.14 -0.12 -12.53
CA ARG A 226 -22.20 0.34 -11.63
C ARG A 226 -22.78 -0.80 -10.78
N ALA A 227 -22.96 -1.99 -11.34
CA ALA A 227 -23.40 -3.17 -10.61
C ALA A 227 -22.36 -3.60 -9.57
N PHE A 228 -21.08 -3.58 -9.93
CA PHE A 228 -19.98 -3.86 -8.99
C PHE A 228 -19.90 -2.80 -7.88
N GLU A 229 -20.04 -1.51 -8.21
CA GLU A 229 -20.13 -0.42 -7.24
C GLU A 229 -21.29 -0.63 -6.25
N LEU A 230 -22.49 -0.93 -6.75
CA LEU A 230 -23.66 -1.21 -5.90
C LEU A 230 -23.41 -2.40 -4.97
N GLN A 231 -22.76 -3.45 -5.46
CA GLN A 231 -22.36 -4.60 -4.64
C GLN A 231 -21.33 -4.21 -3.57
N LEU A 232 -20.33 -3.37 -3.89
CA LEU A 232 -19.37 -2.87 -2.91
C LEU A 232 -20.03 -2.03 -1.82
N LEU A 233 -21.03 -1.22 -2.16
CA LEU A 233 -21.81 -0.45 -1.18
C LEU A 233 -22.57 -1.36 -0.20
N THR A 234 -22.96 -2.59 -0.58
CA THR A 234 -23.56 -3.54 0.37
C THR A 234 -22.57 -4.08 1.41
N LEU A 235 -21.27 -3.89 1.20
CA LEU A 235 -20.23 -4.28 2.16
C LEU A 235 -19.97 -3.21 3.22
N GLU A 236 -20.61 -2.05 3.12
CA GLU A 236 -20.39 -0.87 3.97
C GLU A 236 -20.41 -1.20 5.46
N ASP A 237 -21.36 -2.04 5.90
CA ASP A 237 -21.50 -2.44 7.29
C ASP A 237 -20.27 -3.17 7.86
N LEU A 238 -19.47 -3.79 6.99
CA LEU A 238 -18.23 -4.48 7.37
C LEU A 238 -17.07 -3.51 7.59
N PHE A 239 -17.19 -2.27 7.12
CA PHE A 239 -16.18 -1.24 7.23
C PHE A 239 -16.55 -0.14 8.24
N VAL A 240 -17.70 -0.26 8.91
CA VAL A 240 -18.11 0.66 9.99
C VAL A 240 -17.08 0.58 11.13
N GLY A 241 -16.44 1.72 11.41
CA GLY A 241 -15.39 1.83 12.43
C GLY A 241 -13.95 1.66 11.91
N VAL A 242 -13.75 1.38 10.61
CA VAL A 242 -12.43 1.43 9.99
C VAL A 242 -12.12 2.89 9.60
N SER A 243 -11.16 3.51 10.29
CA SER A 243 -10.70 4.87 10.02
C SER A 243 -9.50 4.83 9.07
N ILE A 244 -9.60 5.47 7.91
CA ILE A 244 -8.45 5.74 7.04
C ILE A 244 -8.11 7.23 7.18
N GLY A 245 -7.10 7.56 7.99
CA GLY A 245 -6.79 8.95 8.30
C GLY A 245 -7.92 9.64 9.06
N SER A 246 -8.30 10.85 8.64
CA SER A 246 -9.43 11.62 9.21
C SER A 246 -10.81 11.19 8.69
N TYR A 247 -10.88 10.21 7.79
CA TYR A 247 -12.15 9.68 7.28
C TYR A 247 -12.71 8.63 8.24
N GLN A 248 -13.70 9.02 9.06
CA GLN A 248 -14.56 8.07 9.76
C GLN A 248 -15.63 7.54 8.80
N LEU A 249 -15.56 6.24 8.51
CA LEU A 249 -16.69 5.51 7.92
C LEU A 249 -17.78 5.34 9.00
N GLY A 250 -18.69 6.31 9.11
CA GLY A 250 -19.85 6.24 10.00
C GLY A 250 -20.40 7.59 10.42
N ARG A 251 -21.68 7.86 10.06
CA ARG A 251 -22.53 9.01 10.43
C ARG A 251 -21.82 10.36 10.50
N GLY A 252 -21.69 11.00 9.34
CA GLY A 252 -21.69 12.46 9.31
C GLY A 252 -22.99 12.94 9.95
N ASN A 253 -22.89 13.58 11.11
CA ASN A 253 -24.01 14.29 11.73
C ASN A 253 -24.39 15.45 10.82
N GLY A 254 -25.30 15.19 9.87
CA GLY A 254 -26.01 16.20 9.12
C GLY A 254 -26.90 17.01 10.06
N LYS A 255 -26.32 17.98 10.77
CA LYS A 255 -27.06 19.16 11.19
C LYS A 255 -27.17 20.08 9.98
N HIS A 256 -28.14 19.79 9.11
CA HIS A 256 -28.75 20.86 8.33
C HIS A 256 -29.56 21.72 9.31
N GLN A 257 -28.98 22.84 9.73
CA GLN A 257 -29.80 23.99 10.11
C GLN A 257 -30.35 24.56 8.80
N ALA A 258 -31.63 24.26 8.54
CA ALA A 258 -32.47 25.15 7.78
C ALA A 258 -32.89 26.27 8.73
N GLU A 259 -32.51 27.51 8.42
CA GLU A 259 -33.20 28.68 8.95
C GLU A 259 -33.51 29.63 7.79
N ALA A 260 -34.70 30.21 7.91
CA ALA A 260 -35.46 31.00 6.97
C ALA A 260 -34.95 32.45 6.83
#